data_AF-A0A2V9JQN2-F1
#
_entry.id   AF-A0A2V9JQN2-F1
#
_cell.length_a   1.000
_cell.length_b   1.000
_cell.length_c   1.000
_cell.angle_alpha   90.00
_cell.angle_beta   90.00
_cell.angle_gamma   90.00
#
_symmetry.space_group_name_H-M   'P 1'
#
loop_
_entity.id
_entity.type
_entity.pdbx_description
1 polymer ?
#
loop_
_entity_poly.entity_id
_entity_poly.type
_entity_poly.pdbx_seq_one_letter_code
_entity_poly.pdbx_strand_id
1 'polypeptide(L)'
;MLELSFVRDNLELVKQKMQERGLSDLLGNFEKLDRERRKFLVEAESRKARRNKVSDQIAALRKQKGDASALIAEMKQVAAEIDQLDQKSE
;
A
#
# COMPACT_ATOMS: atom_id res chain seq x y z
N MET A 1 10.27 -21.96 -1.91
CA MET A 1 9.77 -20.83 -1.10
C MET A 1 8.25 -20.99 -1.01
N LEU A 2 7.64 -20.83 0.17
CA LEU A 2 6.17 -20.87 0.28
C LEU A 2 5.59 -19.59 -0.33
N GLU A 3 4.45 -19.71 -1.00
CA GLU A 3 3.70 -18.55 -1.46
C GLU A 3 3.23 -17.71 -0.27
N LEU A 4 3.41 -16.39 -0.36
CA LEU A 4 3.10 -15.47 0.74
C LEU A 4 1.61 -15.51 1.11
N SER A 5 0.76 -15.62 0.09
CA SER A 5 -0.70 -15.78 0.26
C SER A 5 -1.03 -17.07 1.00
N PHE A 6 -0.37 -18.18 0.68
CA PHE A 6 -0.58 -19.45 1.38
C PHE A 6 -0.20 -19.35 2.86
N VAL A 7 0.96 -18.74 3.17
CA VAL A 7 1.41 -18.54 4.56
C VAL A 7 0.43 -17.65 5.33
N ARG A 8 -0.12 -16.63 4.67
CA ARG A 8 -1.11 -15.73 5.27
C ARG A 8 -2.42 -16.45 5.57
N ASP A 9 -2.95 -17.18 4.60
CA ASP A 9 -4.24 -17.85 4.72
C ASP A 9 -4.19 -19.07 5.65
N ASN A 10 -3.00 -19.62 5.89
CA ASN A 10 -2.78 -20.84 6.66
C ASN A 10 -1.73 -20.65 7.78
N LEU A 11 -1.65 -19.46 8.38
CA LEU A 11 -0.58 -19.11 9.31
C LEU A 11 -0.46 -20.09 10.49
N GLU A 12 -1.58 -20.55 11.05
CA GLU A 12 -1.59 -21.53 12.14
C GLU A 12 -1.05 -22.90 11.70
N LEU A 13 -1.47 -23.38 10.52
CA LEU A 13 -0.97 -24.62 9.95
C LEU A 13 0.54 -24.53 9.70
N VAL A 14 1.02 -23.42 9.16
CA VAL A 14 2.46 -23.20 8.93
C VAL A 14 3.21 -23.18 10.27
N LYS A 15 2.71 -22.47 11.28
CA LYS A 15 3.29 -22.46 12.64
C LYS A 15 3.37 -23.88 13.23
N GLN A 16 2.31 -24.66 13.11
CA GLN A 16 2.27 -26.04 13.59
C GLN A 16 3.31 -26.93 12.87
N LYS A 17 3.37 -26.85 11.53
CA LYS A 17 4.35 -27.61 10.73
C LYS A 17 5.80 -27.19 11.00
N MET A 18 6.03 -25.95 11.39
CA MET A 18 7.34 -25.48 11.83
C MET A 18 7.70 -26.02 13.20
N GLN A 19 6.76 -26.03 14.16
CA GLN A 19 6.96 -26.63 15.48
C GLN A 19 7.26 -28.13 15.40
N GLU A 20 6.51 -28.89 14.59
CA GLU A 20 6.76 -30.33 14.34
C GLU A 20 8.17 -30.62 13.82
N ARG A 21 8.81 -29.64 13.16
CA ARG A 21 10.16 -29.73 12.62
C ARG A 21 11.24 -29.16 13.54
N GLY A 22 10.88 -28.72 14.76
CA GLY A 22 11.80 -28.04 15.68
C GLY A 22 12.20 -26.62 15.23
N LEU A 23 11.45 -26.04 14.30
CA LEU A 23 11.69 -24.73 13.68
C LEU A 23 10.81 -23.63 14.30
N SER A 24 10.58 -23.72 15.61
CA SER A 24 9.83 -22.71 16.37
C SER A 24 10.43 -21.31 16.17
N ASP A 25 9.56 -20.30 16.08
CA ASP A 25 9.91 -18.87 16.06
C ASP A 25 10.51 -18.28 14.76
N LEU A 26 10.68 -19.08 13.71
CA LEU A 26 11.20 -18.61 12.41
C LEU A 26 10.29 -17.61 11.68
N LEU A 27 8.99 -17.58 12.01
CA LEU A 27 8.06 -16.58 11.46
C LEU A 27 8.19 -15.22 12.16
N GLY A 28 8.77 -15.15 13.36
CA GLY A 28 8.92 -13.92 14.14
C GLY A 28 7.69 -13.00 14.07
N ASN A 29 7.91 -11.77 13.58
CA ASN A 29 6.88 -10.73 13.44
C ASN A 29 6.15 -10.74 12.08
N PHE A 30 6.17 -11.85 11.34
CA PHE A 30 5.60 -11.96 9.99
C PHE A 30 4.20 -11.36 9.87
N GLU A 31 3.29 -11.73 10.78
CA GLU A 31 1.90 -11.27 10.72
C GLU A 31 1.80 -9.76 10.84
N LYS A 32 2.60 -9.15 11.71
CA LYS A 32 2.63 -7.70 11.91
C LYS A 32 3.16 -7.01 10.65
N LEU A 33 4.28 -7.48 10.13
CA LEU A 33 4.92 -6.90 8.93
C LEU A 33 4.04 -7.04 7.68
N ASP A 34 3.42 -8.21 7.46
CA ASP A 34 2.47 -8.42 6.36
C ASP A 34 1.27 -7.47 6.46
N ARG A 35 0.75 -7.28 7.68
CA ARG A 35 -0.39 -6.38 7.93
C ARG A 35 -0.02 -4.91 7.69
N GLU A 36 1.14 -4.46 8.16
CA GLU A 36 1.65 -3.09 7.93
C GLU A 36 1.89 -2.85 6.44
N ARG A 37 2.56 -3.78 5.75
CA ARG A 37 2.78 -3.71 4.31
C ARG A 37 1.47 -3.58 3.52
N ARG A 38 0.49 -4.45 3.80
CA ARG A 38 -0.82 -4.39 3.14
C ARG A 38 -1.56 -3.08 3.41
N LYS A 39 -1.45 -2.54 4.63
CA LYS A 39 -2.02 -1.24 4.97
C LYS A 39 -1.41 -0.14 4.10
N PHE A 40 -0.08 -0.11 3.95
CA PHE A 40 0.59 0.89 3.11
C PHE A 40 0.22 0.75 1.64
N LEU A 41 0.12 -0.48 1.11
CA LEU A 41 -0.32 -0.73 -0.26
C LEU A 41 -1.74 -0.19 -0.51
N VAL A 42 -2.68 -0.48 0.39
CA VAL A 42 -4.06 0.01 0.27
C VAL A 42 -4.11 1.54 0.34
N GLU A 43 -3.33 2.15 1.23
CA GLU A 43 -3.26 3.61 1.36
C GLU A 43 -2.65 4.26 0.11
N ALA A 44 -1.59 3.68 -0.45
CA ALA A 44 -0.97 4.13 -1.70
C ALA A 44 -1.97 4.07 -2.87
N GLU A 45 -2.68 2.95 -3.03
CA GLU A 45 -3.69 2.79 -4.08
C GLU A 45 -4.85 3.78 -3.93
N SER A 46 -5.33 4.02 -2.71
CA SER A 46 -6.37 5.02 -2.44
C SER A 46 -5.93 6.44 -2.85
N ARG A 47 -4.67 6.80 -2.54
CA ARG A 47 -4.09 8.09 -2.93
C ARG A 47 -3.87 8.20 -4.44
N LYS A 48 -3.41 7.12 -5.10
CA LYS A 48 -3.29 7.05 -6.57
C LYS A 48 -4.65 7.26 -7.24
N ALA A 49 -5.71 6.63 -6.71
CA ALA A 49 -7.07 6.83 -7.20
C ALA A 49 -7.56 8.28 -7.03
N ARG A 50 -7.32 8.90 -5.86
CA ARG A 50 -7.61 10.32 -5.63
C ARG A 50 -6.86 11.22 -6.61
N ARG A 51 -5.56 10.98 -6.81
CA ARG A 51 -4.72 11.76 -7.73
C ARG A 51 -5.26 11.72 -9.16
N ASN A 52 -5.68 10.54 -9.62
CA ASN A 52 -6.24 10.39 -10.97
C ASN A 52 -7.55 11.17 -11.10
N LYS A 53 -8.46 11.04 -10.13
CA LYS A 53 -9.74 11.78 -10.11
C LYS A 53 -9.55 13.30 -10.10
N VAL A 54 -8.61 13.81 -9.31
CA VAL A 54 -8.32 15.26 -9.26
C VAL A 54 -7.61 15.73 -10.54
N SER A 55 -6.76 14.90 -11.14
CA SER A 55 -6.15 15.20 -12.45
C SER A 55 -7.22 15.42 -13.53
N ASP A 56 -8.25 14.58 -13.55
CA ASP A 56 -9.39 14.75 -14.47
C ASP A 56 -10.15 16.07 -14.18
N GLN A 57 -10.34 16.42 -12.91
CA GLN A 57 -10.96 17.69 -12.51
C GLN A 57 -10.11 18.90 -12.94
N ILE A 58 -8.79 18.83 -12.81
CA ILE A 58 -7.86 19.88 -13.26
C ILE A 58 -7.97 20.07 -14.77
N ALA A 59 -8.02 18.97 -15.54
CA ALA A 59 -8.18 19.03 -17.00
C ALA A 59 -9.51 19.68 -17.40
N ALA A 60 -10.61 19.32 -16.73
CA ALA A 60 -11.92 19.93 -16.95
C ALA A 60 -11.92 21.44 -16.61
N LEU A 61 -11.33 21.83 -15.49
CA LEU A 61 -11.28 23.21 -15.03
C LEU A 61 -10.44 24.10 -15.96
N ARG A 62 -9.28 23.61 -16.41
CA ARG A 62 -8.44 24.29 -17.40
C ARG A 62 -9.18 24.48 -18.74
N LYS A 63 -9.96 23.49 -19.17
CA LYS A 63 -10.79 23.60 -20.38
C LYS A 63 -11.87 24.68 -20.26
N GLN A 64 -12.37 24.90 -19.04
CA GLN A 64 -13.33 25.97 -18.72
C GLN A 64 -12.64 27.33 -18.46
N LYS A 65 -11.32 27.45 -18.70
CA LYS A 65 -10.49 28.63 -18.39
C LYS A 65 -10.50 29.02 -16.89
N GLY A 66 -10.82 28.08 -16.00
CA GLY A 66 -10.74 28.26 -14.56
C GLY A 66 -9.33 28.07 -14.01
N ASP A 67 -9.08 28.57 -12.80
CA ASP A 67 -7.80 28.41 -12.11
C ASP A 67 -7.74 27.08 -11.34
N ALA A 68 -6.76 26.25 -11.68
CA ALA A 68 -6.51 24.95 -11.05
C ALA A 68 -5.25 24.93 -10.15
N SER A 69 -4.64 26.09 -9.88
CA SER A 69 -3.36 26.19 -9.17
C SER A 69 -3.38 25.54 -7.79
N ALA A 70 -4.47 25.70 -7.04
CA ALA A 70 -4.63 25.08 -5.72
C ALA A 70 -4.67 23.54 -5.80
N LEU A 71 -5.42 22.98 -6.76
CA LEU A 71 -5.50 21.53 -6.97
C LEU A 71 -4.16 20.95 -7.42
N ILE A 72 -3.41 21.68 -8.27
CA ILE A 72 -2.08 21.27 -8.71
C ILE A 72 -1.10 21.24 -7.53
N ALA A 73 -1.16 22.21 -6.63
CA ALA A 73 -0.34 22.23 -5.42
C ALA A 73 -0.67 21.05 -4.49
N GLU A 74 -1.95 20.76 -4.28
CA GLU A 74 -2.39 19.59 -3.50
C GLU A 74 -1.87 18.28 -4.13
N MET A 75 -1.96 18.14 -5.46
CA MET A 75 -1.51 16.92 -6.13
C MET A 75 0.01 16.68 -6.05
N LYS A 76 0.82 17.74 -5.92
CA LYS A 76 2.26 17.59 -5.65
C LYS A 76 2.52 16.99 -4.27
N GLN A 77 1.73 17.36 -3.26
CA GLN A 77 1.84 16.78 -1.92
C GLN A 77 1.42 15.31 -1.93
N VAL A 78 0.29 15.00 -2.57
CA VAL A 78 -0.20 13.62 -2.71
C VAL A 78 0.82 12.72 -3.42
N ALA A 79 1.54 13.24 -4.43
CA ALA A 79 2.60 12.49 -5.11
C ALA A 79 3.74 12.11 -4.16
N ALA A 80 4.25 13.07 -3.36
CA ALA A 80 5.29 12.80 -2.37
C ALA A 80 4.83 11.79 -1.29
N GLU A 81 3.57 11.84 -0.87
CA GLU A 81 3.03 10.88 0.09
C GLU A 81 2.87 9.47 -0.50
N ILE A 82 2.55 9.36 -1.79
CA ILE A 82 2.53 8.07 -2.51
C ILE A 82 3.94 7.46 -2.51
N ASP A 83 4.96 8.24 -2.88
CA ASP A 83 6.35 7.75 -2.92
C ASP A 83 6.81 7.25 -1.54
N GLN A 84 6.45 7.96 -0.47
CA GLN A 84 6.76 7.52 0.90
C GLN A 84 6.03 6.24 1.31
N LEU A 85 4.80 6.04 0.86
CA LEU A 85 4.03 4.83 1.16
C LEU A 85 4.52 3.63 0.36
N ASP A 86 4.85 3.83 -0.92
CA ASP A 86 5.45 2.80 -1.76
C ASP A 86 6.78 2.35 -1.13
N GLN A 87 7.66 3.28 -0.71
CA GLN A 87 8.92 2.95 -0.02
C GLN A 87 8.72 2.20 1.31
N LYS A 88 7.64 2.45 2.05
CA LYS A 88 7.32 1.71 3.29
C LYS A 88 6.70 0.34 3.04
N SER A 89 6.26 0.07 1.81
CA SER A 89 5.59 -1.16 1.42
C SER A 89 6.50 -2.15 0.66
N GLU A 90 7.70 -1.71 0.29
CA GLU A 90 8.81 -2.56 -0.18
C GLU A 90 9.46 -3.32 0.99
#